data_AF-A0A920C9Y5-F1
#
_entry.id   AF-A0A920C9Y5-F1
#
_cell.length_a   1.000
_cell.length_b   1.000
_cell.length_c   1.000
_cell.angle_alpha   90.00
_cell.angle_beta   90.00
_cell.angle_gamma   90.00
#
_symmetry.space_group_name_H-M   'P 1'
#
loop_
_entity.id
_entity.type
_entity.pdbx_description
1 polymer ?
#
loop_
_entity_poly.entity_id
_entity_poly.type
_entity_poly.pdbx_seq_one_letter_code
_entity_poly.pdbx_strand_id
1 'polypeptide(L)'
;MRTTSKQYRVLYHLDGTDVIYEVAEYIVESLIRTNQNIMKIAIVGATRSGKNNILKCLTNETARRSLGIKYFSSMDQAKDWLVSERY
;
A
#
# COMPACT_ATOMS: atom_id res chain seq x y z
N MET A 1 -4.30 24.60 -19.39
CA MET A 1 -4.94 23.31 -19.03
C MET A 1 -4.38 22.83 -17.71
N ARG A 2 -5.18 22.77 -16.64
CA ARG A 2 -4.78 22.02 -15.44
C ARG A 2 -4.88 20.54 -15.81
N THR A 3 -3.77 19.87 -16.00
CA THR A 3 -3.76 18.40 -16.02
C THR A 3 -4.22 17.96 -14.63
N THR A 4 -5.41 17.39 -14.53
CA THR A 4 -5.78 16.63 -13.32
C THR A 4 -4.74 15.53 -13.21
N SER A 5 -3.89 15.57 -12.18
CA SER A 5 -2.95 14.47 -11.94
C SER A 5 -3.79 13.20 -11.79
N LYS A 6 -3.53 12.20 -12.62
CA LYS A 6 -4.23 10.92 -12.52
C LYS A 6 -3.89 10.33 -11.16
N GLN A 7 -4.90 10.23 -10.28
CA GLN A 7 -4.76 9.59 -8.99
C GLN A 7 -4.96 8.08 -9.16
N TYR A 8 -3.95 7.30 -8.77
CA TYR A 8 -3.93 5.86 -8.85
C TYR A 8 -4.31 5.23 -7.51
N ARG A 9 -4.84 4.02 -7.61
CA ARG A 9 -5.25 3.15 -6.51
C ARG A 9 -4.52 1.83 -6.71
N VAL A 10 -3.81 1.36 -5.70
CA VAL A 10 -2.94 0.18 -5.81
C VAL A 10 -3.44 -0.92 -4.89
N LEU A 11 -3.47 -2.15 -5.41
CA LEU A 11 -3.76 -3.35 -4.65
C LEU A 11 -2.56 -4.29 -4.71
N TYR A 12 -2.06 -4.69 -3.55
CA TYR A 12 -1.12 -5.79 -3.41
C TYR A 12 -1.86 -7.01 -2.87
N HIS A 13 -1.73 -8.13 -3.57
CA HIS A 13 -2.23 -9.42 -3.12
C HIS A 13 -1.04 -10.29 -2.76
N LEU A 14 -0.88 -10.58 -1.46
CA LEU A 14 0.29 -11.23 -0.88
C LEU A 14 -0.07 -12.58 -0.23
N ASP A 15 -1.23 -13.16 -0.54
CA ASP A 15 -1.59 -14.49 -0.05
C ASP A 15 -0.56 -15.52 -0.54
N GLY A 16 -0.01 -16.30 0.40
CA GLY A 16 1.03 -17.29 0.10
C GLY A 16 2.44 -16.70 -0.08
N THR A 17 2.61 -15.38 0.02
CA THR A 17 3.92 -14.72 -0.06
C THR A 17 4.47 -14.46 1.33
N ASP A 18 5.65 -15.00 1.65
CA ASP A 18 6.36 -14.62 2.86
C ASP A 18 7.07 -13.28 2.66
N VAL A 19 6.53 -12.24 3.29
CA VAL A 19 7.06 -10.88 3.18
C VAL A 19 8.20 -10.71 4.19
N ILE A 20 9.36 -11.26 3.84
CA ILE A 20 10.62 -11.02 4.54
C ILE A 20 11.07 -9.55 4.35
N TYR A 21 12.12 -9.16 5.06
CA TYR A 21 12.55 -7.76 5.12
C TYR A 21 12.93 -7.21 3.73
N GLU A 22 13.65 -7.99 2.93
CA GLU A 22 14.09 -7.64 1.58
C GLU A 22 12.90 -7.42 0.64
N VAL A 23 11.89 -8.29 0.71
CA VAL A 23 10.65 -8.14 -0.06
C VAL A 23 9.91 -6.87 0.37
N ALA A 24 9.87 -6.60 1.68
CA ALA A 24 9.27 -5.39 2.22
C ALA A 24 9.99 -4.12 1.75
N GLU A 25 11.33 -4.12 1.68
CA GLU A 25 12.11 -3.01 1.13
C GLU A 25 11.73 -2.71 -0.32
N TYR A 26 11.68 -3.73 -1.18
CA TYR A 26 11.28 -3.54 -2.58
C TYR A 26 9.86 -2.99 -2.73
N ILE A 27 8.90 -3.49 -1.93
CA ILE A 27 7.53 -2.98 -1.92
C ILE A 27 7.54 -1.49 -1.53
N VAL A 28 8.21 -1.14 -0.43
CA VAL A 28 8.23 0.24 0.08
C VAL A 28 8.96 1.18 -0.86
N GLU A 29 10.08 0.79 -1.46
CA GLU A 29 10.75 1.59 -2.48
C GLU A 29 9.85 1.86 -3.70
N SER A 30 9.14 0.83 -4.17
CA SER A 30 8.19 0.97 -5.28
C SER A 30 7.08 1.98 -4.92
N LEU A 31 6.53 1.89 -3.72
CA LEU A 31 5.53 2.80 -3.20
C LEU A 31 6.04 4.25 -3.08
N ILE A 32 7.24 4.44 -2.55
CA ILE A 32 7.85 5.78 -2.41
C ILE A 32 8.05 6.42 -3.79
N ARG A 33 8.57 5.65 -4.76
CA ARG A 33 8.78 6.14 -6.15
C ARG A 33 7.49 6.57 -6.84
N THR A 34 6.36 5.98 -6.46
CA THR A 34 5.06 6.20 -7.12
C THR A 34 4.09 7.06 -6.29
N ASN A 35 4.49 7.48 -5.09
CA ASN A 35 3.65 8.18 -4.10
C ASN A 35 2.99 9.46 -4.64
N GLN A 36 3.67 10.23 -5.51
CA GLN A 36 3.13 11.50 -6.01
C GLN A 36 1.79 11.40 -6.74
N ASN A 37 1.43 10.20 -7.20
CA ASN A 37 0.18 9.95 -7.90
C ASN A 37 -0.67 8.85 -7.23
N ILE A 38 -0.28 8.27 -6.10
CA ILE A 38 -1.06 7.21 -5.44
C ILE A 38 -1.90 7.79 -4.30
N MET A 39 -3.20 7.52 -4.35
CA MET A 39 -4.17 8.01 -3.37
C MET A 39 -4.53 6.96 -2.32
N LYS A 40 -4.59 5.68 -2.70
CA LYS A 40 -4.97 4.57 -1.81
C LYS A 40 -4.15 3.32 -2.12
N ILE A 41 -3.73 2.63 -1.08
CA ILE A 41 -3.00 1.36 -1.18
C ILE A 41 -3.71 0.33 -0.31
N ALA A 42 -4.21 -0.74 -0.93
CA ALA A 42 -4.73 -1.89 -0.21
C ALA A 42 -3.73 -3.04 -0.26
N ILE A 43 -3.48 -3.67 0.88
CA ILE A 43 -2.63 -4.86 0.98
C ILE A 43 -3.49 -6.00 1.54
N VAL A 44 -3.67 -7.05 0.74
CA VAL A 44 -4.44 -8.25 1.08
C VAL A 44 -3.47 -9.39 1.39
N GLY A 45 -3.74 -10.17 2.44
CA GLY A 45 -3.02 -11.44 2.69
C GLY A 45 -1.68 -11.33 3.42
N ALA A 46 -1.23 -10.12 3.76
CA ALA A 46 0.02 -9.95 4.50
C ALA A 46 -0.07 -10.59 5.90
N THR A 47 0.90 -11.46 6.21
CA THR A 47 1.09 -12.03 7.55
C THR A 47 1.43 -10.93 8.56
N ARG A 48 1.29 -11.22 9.87
CA ARG A 48 1.65 -10.26 10.92
C ARG A 48 3.13 -9.85 10.84
N SER A 49 4.03 -10.80 10.57
CA SER A 49 5.46 -10.54 10.33
C SER A 49 5.66 -9.65 9.11
N GLY A 50 4.99 -9.97 8.00
CA GLY A 50 5.04 -9.16 6.77
C GLY A 50 4.60 -7.72 6.96
N LYS A 51 3.47 -7.50 7.67
CA LYS A 51 3.01 -6.15 8.05
C LYS A 51 4.08 -5.41 8.85
N ASN A 52 4.70 -6.07 9.83
CA ASN A 52 5.75 -5.46 10.64
C ASN A 52 6.99 -5.11 9.82
N ASN A 53 7.39 -5.95 8.86
CA ASN A 53 8.51 -5.68 7.97
C ASN A 53 8.24 -4.47 7.08
N ILE A 54 7.08 -4.41 6.43
CA ILE A 54 6.65 -3.24 5.63
C ILE A 54 6.64 -1.97 6.51
N LEU A 55 6.09 -2.06 7.71
CA LEU A 55 6.04 -0.94 8.64
C LEU A 55 7.41 -0.47 9.11
N LYS A 56 8.38 -1.38 9.27
CA LYS A 56 9.77 -1.03 9.60
C LYS A 56 10.45 -0.31 8.45
N CYS A 57 10.22 -0.72 7.20
CA CYS A 57 10.78 -0.08 6.02
C CYS A 57 10.20 1.33 5.77
N LEU A 58 8.99 1.62 6.27
CA LEU A 58 8.34 2.95 6.22
C LEU A 58 8.88 3.91 7.29
N THR A 59 10.20 3.98 7.47
CA THR A 59 10.93 4.69 8.56
C THR A 59 10.61 6.18 8.69
N ASN A 60 10.03 6.82 7.68
CA ASN A 60 9.62 8.22 7.73
C ASN A 60 8.13 8.33 8.06
N GLU A 61 7.78 8.86 9.25
CA GLU A 61 6.38 9.04 9.69
C GLU A 61 5.52 9.79 8.67
N THR A 62 6.13 10.68 7.88
CA THR A 62 5.48 11.43 6.81
C THR A 62 5.09 10.52 5.64
N ALA A 63 5.95 9.57 5.27
CA ALA A 63 5.66 8.57 4.24
C ALA A 63 4.56 7.61 4.73
N ARG A 64 4.61 7.23 6.01
CA ARG A 64 3.62 6.35 6.65
C ARG A 64 2.21 6.97 6.68
N ARG A 65 2.10 8.27 6.94
CA ARG A 65 0.81 9.00 6.96
C ARG A 65 0.31 9.40 5.57
N SER A 66 1.20 9.64 4.61
CA SER A 66 0.80 10.08 3.26
C SER A 66 0.34 8.94 2.34
N LEU A 67 0.86 7.73 2.52
CA LEU A 67 0.61 6.62 1.59
C LEU A 67 -0.78 5.96 1.72
N GLY A 68 -1.54 6.24 2.78
CA GLY A 68 -2.91 5.73 2.94
C GLY A 68 -3.01 4.19 2.86
N ILE A 69 -2.02 3.47 3.41
CA ILE A 69 -1.96 2.01 3.33
C ILE A 69 -3.00 1.39 4.28
N LYS A 70 -3.85 0.51 3.76
CA LYS A 70 -4.81 -0.27 4.55
C LYS A 70 -4.67 -1.75 4.26
N TYR A 71 -4.73 -2.55 5.32
CA TYR A 71 -4.59 -4.01 5.26
C TYR A 71 -5.94 -4.68 5.32
N PHE A 72 -6.12 -5.74 4.52
CA PHE A 72 -7.36 -6.50 4.43
C PHE A 72 -7.09 -8.01 4.47
N SER A 73 -8.05 -8.76 4.97
CA SER A 73 -8.11 -10.22 4.83
C SER A 73 -8.96 -10.67 3.64
N SER A 74 -9.88 -9.82 3.17
CA SER A 74 -10.76 -10.09 2.02
C SER A 74 -10.36 -9.25 0.82
N MET A 75 -10.22 -9.90 -0.33
CA MET A 75 -10.00 -9.25 -1.62
C MET A 75 -11.16 -8.31 -1.99
N ASP A 76 -12.41 -8.74 -1.76
CA ASP A 76 -13.59 -7.95 -2.14
C ASP A 76 -13.69 -6.67 -1.30
N GLN A 77 -13.47 -6.77 0.01
CA GLN A 77 -13.42 -5.59 0.88
C GLN A 77 -12.32 -4.60 0.50
N ALA A 78 -11.17 -5.11 0.06
CA ALA A 78 -10.07 -4.27 -0.41
C ALA A 78 -10.44 -3.51 -1.69
N LYS A 79 -11.06 -4.20 -2.66
CA LYS A 79 -11.54 -3.59 -3.90
C LYS A 79 -12.60 -2.53 -3.64
N ASP A 80 -13.60 -2.84 -2.82
CA ASP A 80 -14.67 -1.90 -2.43
C ASP A 80 -14.09 -0.63 -1.80
N TRP A 81 -13.14 -0.79 -0.88
CA TRP A 81 -12.49 0.35 -0.24
C TRP A 81 -11.64 1.17 -1.22
N LEU A 82 -10.93 0.52 -2.15
CA LEU A 82 -10.15 1.23 -3.17
C LEU A 82 -11.04 2.09 -4.07
N VAL A 83 -12.19 1.56 -4.54
CA VAL A 83 -13.08 2.31 -5.43
C VAL A 83 -13.90 3.38 -4.72
N SER A 84 -14.11 3.23 -3.40
CA SER A 84 -14.85 4.21 -2.61
C SER A 84 -14.20 5.60 -2.64
N GLU A 85 -15.02 6.65 -2.61
CA GLU A 85 -14.53 8.03 -2.53
C GLU A 85 -14.24 8.49 -1.09
N ARG A 86 -14.59 7.65 -0.10
CA ARG A 86 -14.34 7.92 1.32
C ARG A 86 -12.92 7.50 1.70
N TYR A 87 -12.18 8.38 2.37
CA TYR A 87 -10.83 8.13 2.86
C TYR A 87 -10.87 7.30 4.15
#